data_AF-A0A397UB58-F1
#
_entry.id   AF-A0A397UB58-F1
#
_cell.length_a   1.000
_cell.length_b   1.000
_cell.length_c   1.000
_cell.angle_alpha   90.00
_cell.angle_beta   90.00
_cell.angle_gamma   90.00
#
_symmetry.space_group_name_H-M   'P 1'
#
loop_
_entity.id
_entity.type
_entity.pdbx_description
1 polymer ?
#
loop_
_entity_poly.entity_id
_entity_poly.type
_entity_poly.pdbx_seq_one_letter_code
_entity_poly.pdbx_strand_id
1 'polypeptide(L)'
;MMTICLLNEGKKVLQPNNQYCICLYAGYEKYEMLTNISHIFKDELSDLKNNGFFDSDGVCWPVELFFCGDWKFMYIIMGLNAPNANYFCLYCNCDIESRWDMDRIWENTGNSKCKKKPPLFPAIDQENYIPDELHLLLRISDVLMECLFNDLIKKKEFEKQIKPVIEAAFKELSIQFEFFKSVGNKWNWTSLMGPDKKKMLKNFPVLRFIFGARGEDIERLWCEFYRLYSIIRQPQLSDQEIDQYKVDAEN
;
A
#
# COMPACT_ATOMS: atom_id res chain seq x y z
N MET A 1 6.23 17.05 -0.21
CA MET A 1 7.58 17.01 -0.84
C MET A 1 7.51 16.04 -1.98
N MET A 2 8.09 16.38 -3.14
CA MET A 2 8.28 15.43 -4.24
C MET A 2 9.77 15.22 -4.42
N THR A 3 10.16 13.96 -4.55
CA THR A 3 11.53 13.54 -4.83
C THR A 3 11.57 12.76 -6.13
N ILE A 4 12.72 12.78 -6.78
CA ILE A 4 13.05 11.89 -7.88
C ILE A 4 14.25 11.04 -7.48
N CYS A 5 14.27 9.80 -7.94
CA CYS A 5 15.40 8.88 -7.76
C CYS A 5 15.59 8.07 -9.04
N LEU A 6 16.81 7.56 -9.25
CA LEU A 6 17.15 6.75 -10.42
C LEU A 6 17.01 5.27 -10.07
N LEU A 7 15.93 4.63 -10.51
CA LEU A 7 15.63 3.23 -10.18
C LEU A 7 16.77 2.26 -10.54
N ASN A 8 17.53 2.56 -11.59
CA ASN A 8 18.70 1.79 -12.04
C ASN A 8 19.82 1.71 -10.99
N GLU A 9 19.83 2.58 -9.97
CA GLU A 9 20.79 2.50 -8.86
C GLU A 9 20.44 1.41 -7.81
N GLY A 10 19.33 0.69 -8.01
CA GLY A 10 18.90 -0.42 -7.18
C GLY A 10 18.72 -0.01 -5.73
N LYS A 11 19.36 -0.72 -4.79
CA LYS A 11 19.19 -0.45 -3.34
C LYS A 11 19.68 0.94 -2.90
N LYS A 12 20.49 1.64 -3.71
CA LYS A 12 20.96 2.99 -3.36
C LYS A 12 19.83 4.01 -3.34
N VAL A 13 18.75 3.80 -4.09
CA VAL A 13 17.58 4.72 -4.10
C VAL A 13 16.95 4.89 -2.72
N LEU A 14 17.14 3.93 -1.81
CA LEU A 14 16.63 4.01 -0.44
C LEU A 14 17.48 4.91 0.47
N GLN A 15 18.65 5.34 0.00
CA GLN A 15 19.53 6.24 0.76
C GLN A 15 19.08 7.69 0.55
N PRO A 16 19.08 8.53 1.61
CA PRO A 16 18.69 9.93 1.50
C PRO A 16 19.46 10.72 0.43
N ASN A 17 20.73 10.38 0.20
CA ASN A 17 21.59 11.06 -0.79
C ASN A 17 21.19 10.79 -2.25
N ASN A 18 20.36 9.78 -2.49
CA ASN A 18 19.87 9.38 -3.81
C ASN A 18 18.38 9.74 -4.01
N GLN A 19 17.82 10.49 -3.06
CA GLN A 19 16.47 11.04 -3.08
C GLN A 19 16.55 12.54 -3.36
N TYR A 20 16.47 12.92 -4.63
CA TYR A 20 16.64 14.30 -5.05
C TYR A 20 15.32 15.05 -4.90
N CYS A 21 15.24 15.97 -3.94
CA CYS A 21 14.06 16.81 -3.76
C CYS A 21 13.91 17.79 -4.93
N ILE A 22 12.83 17.65 -5.70
CA ILE A 22 12.50 18.53 -6.82
C ILE A 22 11.44 19.57 -6.45
N CYS A 23 10.63 19.31 -5.42
CA CYS A 23 9.59 20.24 -4.99
C CYS A 23 9.30 20.16 -3.48
N LEU A 24 9.36 21.32 -2.82
CA LEU A 24 8.82 21.54 -1.49
C LEU A 24 7.55 22.36 -1.59
N TYR A 25 6.40 21.69 -1.49
CA TYR A 25 5.10 22.33 -1.50
C TYR A 25 4.53 22.39 -0.07
N ALA A 26 4.30 23.60 0.42
CA ALA A 26 3.78 23.89 1.76
C ALA A 26 2.29 24.28 1.74
N GLY A 27 1.47 23.54 1.00
CA GLY A 27 0.03 23.76 0.95
C GLY A 27 -0.78 22.47 1.04
N TYR A 28 -2.07 22.56 0.72
CA TYR A 28 -3.00 21.44 0.88
C TYR A 28 -2.90 20.45 -0.29
N GLU A 29 -3.03 19.16 0.03
CA GLU A 29 -3.21 18.07 -0.95
C GLU A 29 -4.58 18.15 -1.62
N LYS A 30 -4.76 19.15 -2.49
CA LYS A 30 -5.94 19.32 -3.34
C LYS A 30 -5.49 19.33 -4.78
N TYR A 31 -6.28 18.68 -5.63
CA TYR A 31 -6.00 18.56 -7.06
C TYR A 31 -5.66 19.91 -7.72
N GLU A 32 -6.47 20.95 -7.48
CA GLU A 32 -6.29 22.27 -8.10
C GLU A 32 -4.96 22.93 -7.71
N MET A 33 -4.53 22.75 -6.47
CA MET A 33 -3.26 23.28 -5.99
C MET A 33 -2.07 22.51 -6.58
N LEU A 34 -2.17 21.18 -6.60
CA LEU A 34 -1.14 20.31 -7.17
C LEU A 34 -1.06 20.43 -8.70
N THR A 35 -2.13 20.87 -9.36
CA THR A 35 -2.11 21.19 -10.80
C THR A 35 -1.07 22.27 -11.09
N ASN A 36 -0.99 23.31 -10.26
CA ASN A 36 0.01 24.36 -10.43
C ASN A 36 1.44 23.81 -10.30
N ILE A 37 1.66 22.88 -9.37
CA ILE A 37 2.96 22.20 -9.21
C ILE A 37 3.27 21.31 -10.41
N SER A 38 2.27 20.57 -10.90
CA SER A 38 2.45 19.68 -12.05
C SER A 38 2.83 20.45 -13.32
N HIS A 39 2.31 21.66 -13.51
CA HIS A 39 2.66 22.52 -14.63
C HIS A 39 4.11 22.97 -14.62
N ILE A 40 4.76 23.04 -13.45
CA ILE A 40 6.18 23.44 -13.35
C ILE A 40 7.09 22.39 -14.01
N PHE A 41 6.72 21.11 -13.96
CA PHE A 41 7.56 20.01 -14.45
C PHE A 41 7.01 19.35 -15.73
N LYS A 42 5.88 19.85 -16.24
CA LYS A 42 5.12 19.17 -17.29
C LYS A 42 5.95 19.01 -18.56
N ASP A 43 6.62 20.08 -18.97
CA ASP A 43 7.35 20.12 -20.22
C ASP A 43 8.65 19.32 -20.09
N GLU A 44 9.37 19.44 -18.96
CA GLU A 44 10.58 18.66 -18.69
C GLU A 44 10.31 17.15 -18.60
N LEU A 45 9.24 16.73 -17.92
CA LEU A 45 8.88 15.31 -17.86
C LEU A 45 8.45 14.77 -19.23
N SER A 46 7.77 15.59 -20.03
CA SER A 46 7.36 15.20 -21.39
C SER A 46 8.57 15.10 -22.32
N ASP A 47 9.53 16.02 -22.21
CA ASP A 47 10.77 15.98 -22.96
C ASP A 47 11.61 14.74 -22.58
N LEU A 48 11.79 14.48 -21.29
CA LEU A 48 12.48 13.28 -20.81
C LEU A 48 11.84 11.99 -21.35
N LYS A 49 10.51 11.88 -21.31
CA LYS A 49 9.79 10.71 -21.84
C LYS A 49 10.02 10.52 -23.34
N ASN A 50 9.90 11.59 -24.11
CA ASN A 50 9.88 11.50 -25.58
C ASN A 50 11.28 11.48 -26.20
N ASN A 51 12.23 12.20 -25.60
CA ASN A 51 13.56 12.47 -26.16
C ASN A 51 14.71 11.89 -25.31
N GLY A 52 14.44 11.42 -24.09
CA GLY A 52 15.48 10.94 -23.18
C GLY A 52 16.39 12.08 -22.69
N PHE A 53 17.64 11.74 -22.37
CA PHE A 53 18.68 12.74 -22.11
C PHE A 53 20.02 12.30 -22.70
N PHE A 54 20.92 13.25 -22.94
CA PHE A 54 22.28 12.98 -23.42
C PHE A 54 23.29 13.03 -22.28
N ASP A 55 24.18 12.05 -22.23
CA ASP A 55 25.35 12.12 -21.33
C ASP A 55 26.50 12.96 -21.93
N SER A 56 27.60 13.05 -21.19
CA SER A 56 28.78 13.81 -21.60
C SER A 56 29.46 13.26 -22.87
N ASP A 57 29.22 12.00 -23.20
CA ASP A 57 29.78 11.33 -24.38
C ASP A 57 28.83 11.43 -25.59
N GLY A 58 27.68 12.10 -25.42
CA GLY A 58 26.67 12.27 -26.45
C GLY A 58 25.78 11.04 -26.66
N VAL A 59 25.78 10.09 -25.73
CA VAL A 59 24.87 8.93 -25.78
C VAL A 59 23.50 9.36 -25.29
N CYS A 60 22.46 9.07 -26.07
CA CYS A 60 21.07 9.29 -25.70
C CYS A 60 20.54 8.13 -24.86
N TRP A 61 20.01 8.45 -23.68
CA TRP A 61 19.43 7.51 -22.74
C TRP A 61 17.91 7.66 -22.71
N PRO A 62 17.13 6.65 -23.12
CA PRO A 62 15.67 6.69 -22.99
C PRO A 62 15.27 6.67 -21.52
N VAL A 63 14.18 7.36 -21.19
CA VAL A 63 13.68 7.48 -19.82
C VAL A 63 12.28 6.92 -19.71
N GLU A 64 12.09 5.98 -18.78
CA GLU A 64 10.79 5.53 -18.33
C GLU A 64 10.48 6.14 -16.97
N LEU A 65 9.31 6.75 -16.83
CA LEU A 65 8.90 7.44 -15.62
C LEU A 65 7.92 6.59 -14.81
N PHE A 66 8.16 6.53 -13.51
CA PHE A 66 7.29 5.88 -12.52
C PHE A 66 6.89 6.89 -11.45
N PHE A 67 5.67 6.74 -10.93
CA PHE A 67 5.18 7.54 -9.82
C PHE A 67 4.84 6.65 -8.64
N CYS A 68 5.43 6.92 -7.47
CA CYS A 68 5.11 6.24 -6.24
C CYS A 68 4.55 7.20 -5.20
N GLY A 69 3.46 6.82 -4.55
CA GLY A 69 2.84 7.62 -3.49
C GLY A 69 1.87 6.82 -2.62
N ASP A 70 1.54 7.36 -1.46
CA ASP A 70 0.51 6.76 -0.62
C ASP A 70 -0.84 6.71 -1.35
N TRP A 71 -1.68 5.76 -0.94
CA TRP A 71 -2.95 5.48 -1.62
C TRP A 71 -3.82 6.72 -1.82
N LYS A 72 -3.89 7.64 -0.84
CA LYS A 72 -4.72 8.84 -0.94
C LYS A 72 -4.14 9.81 -1.97
N PHE A 73 -2.82 10.00 -1.95
CA PHE A 73 -2.14 10.87 -2.90
C PHE A 73 -2.31 10.38 -4.34
N MET A 74 -2.28 9.06 -4.56
CA MET A 74 -2.50 8.45 -5.89
C MET A 74 -3.82 8.89 -6.53
N TYR A 75 -4.95 8.93 -5.79
CA TYR A 75 -6.24 9.39 -6.37
C TYR A 75 -6.15 10.83 -6.85
N ILE A 76 -5.46 11.67 -6.09
CA ILE A 76 -5.35 13.09 -6.43
C ILE A 76 -4.50 13.24 -7.69
N ILE A 77 -3.34 12.58 -7.75
CA ILE A 77 -2.43 12.66 -8.90
C ILE A 77 -3.06 12.04 -10.15
N MET A 78 -3.82 10.95 -10.02
CA MET A 78 -4.49 10.28 -11.15
C MET A 78 -5.83 10.93 -11.54
N GLY A 79 -6.30 11.95 -10.80
CA GLY A 79 -7.57 12.64 -11.10
C GLY A 79 -8.83 11.82 -10.80
N LEU A 80 -8.74 10.88 -9.86
CA LEU A 80 -9.83 10.03 -9.39
C LEU A 80 -10.63 10.72 -8.27
N ASN A 81 -11.86 10.25 -8.02
CA ASN A 81 -12.77 10.90 -7.07
C ASN A 81 -12.31 10.76 -5.60
N ALA A 82 -12.34 9.54 -5.06
CA ALA A 82 -11.94 9.28 -3.68
C ALA A 82 -11.71 7.77 -3.42
N PRO A 83 -10.88 7.40 -2.42
CA PRO A 83 -10.66 6.00 -2.05
C PRO A 83 -11.91 5.23 -1.58
N ASN A 84 -12.93 5.94 -1.10
CA ASN A 84 -14.19 5.37 -0.63
C ASN A 84 -15.32 5.42 -1.67
N ALA A 85 -15.01 5.75 -2.93
CA ALA A 85 -15.99 5.71 -4.01
C ALA A 85 -16.42 4.26 -4.31
N ASN A 86 -17.59 4.10 -4.95
CA ASN A 86 -18.07 2.77 -5.37
C ASN A 86 -17.03 2.04 -6.23
N TYR A 87 -16.45 2.77 -7.19
CA TYR A 87 -15.35 2.30 -8.02
C TYR A 87 -14.03 2.76 -7.41
N PHE A 88 -13.52 2.00 -6.44
CA PHE A 88 -12.35 2.41 -5.67
C PHE A 88 -11.03 2.06 -6.37
N CYS A 89 -10.92 0.98 -7.13
CA CYS A 89 -9.62 0.52 -7.65
C CYS A 89 -8.89 1.60 -8.47
N LEU A 90 -7.56 1.71 -8.34
CA LEU A 90 -6.77 2.65 -9.14
C LEU A 90 -6.71 2.25 -10.62
N TYR A 91 -6.79 0.94 -10.87
CA TYR A 91 -6.38 0.32 -12.12
C TYR A 91 -7.53 -0.22 -12.96
N CYS A 92 -8.70 -0.41 -12.39
CA CYS A 92 -9.83 -0.99 -13.10
C CYS A 92 -11.17 -0.46 -12.58
N ASN A 93 -12.24 -0.82 -13.28
CA ASN A 93 -13.61 -0.45 -12.95
C ASN A 93 -14.27 -1.41 -11.93
N CYS A 94 -13.48 -2.02 -11.04
CA CYS A 94 -14.01 -2.85 -9.94
C CYS A 94 -14.85 -2.02 -8.98
N ASP A 95 -16.09 -2.43 -8.77
CA ASP A 95 -17.01 -1.85 -7.78
C ASP A 95 -16.95 -2.57 -6.43
N ILE A 96 -17.47 -1.90 -5.40
CA ILE A 96 -17.45 -2.41 -4.03
C ILE A 96 -18.33 -3.66 -3.84
N GLU A 97 -19.40 -3.80 -4.63
CA GLU A 97 -20.38 -4.89 -4.49
C GLU A 97 -19.86 -6.20 -5.10
N SER A 98 -18.96 -6.08 -6.07
CA SER A 98 -18.44 -7.20 -6.86
C SER A 98 -16.97 -7.52 -6.56
N ARG A 99 -16.31 -6.77 -5.67
CA ARG A 99 -14.86 -6.94 -5.37
C ARG A 99 -14.47 -8.28 -4.74
N TRP A 100 -15.45 -9.01 -4.20
CA TRP A 100 -15.25 -10.32 -3.57
C TRP A 100 -15.37 -11.47 -4.57
N ASP A 101 -15.92 -11.19 -5.76
CA ASP A 101 -16.20 -12.17 -6.80
C ASP A 101 -14.92 -12.40 -7.62
N MET A 102 -14.17 -13.44 -7.25
CA MET A 102 -12.89 -13.78 -7.87
C MET A 102 -13.05 -14.42 -9.26
N ASP A 103 -14.27 -14.82 -9.64
CA ASP A 103 -14.57 -15.31 -11.00
C ASP A 103 -14.66 -14.15 -12.01
N ARG A 104 -14.77 -12.91 -11.52
CA ARG A 104 -14.79 -11.71 -12.38
C ARG A 104 -13.41 -11.22 -12.71
N ILE A 105 -13.14 -11.14 -14.00
CA ILE A 105 -11.92 -10.53 -14.53
C ILE A 105 -12.14 -9.03 -14.70
N TRP A 106 -11.31 -8.24 -14.04
CA TRP A 106 -11.27 -6.78 -14.20
C TRP A 106 -10.07 -6.40 -15.03
N GLU A 107 -10.31 -5.91 -16.25
CA GLU A 107 -9.23 -5.44 -17.12
C GLU A 107 -8.54 -4.19 -16.51
N ASN A 108 -7.21 -4.19 -16.51
CA ASN A 108 -6.39 -3.07 -16.06
C ASN A 108 -6.30 -1.99 -17.15
N THR A 109 -7.44 -1.44 -17.54
CA THR A 109 -7.56 -0.35 -18.53
C THR A 109 -7.76 1.02 -17.86
N GLY A 110 -7.62 1.08 -16.54
CA GLY A 110 -7.87 2.26 -15.74
C GLY A 110 -9.30 2.33 -15.22
N ASN A 111 -9.51 3.23 -14.25
CA ASN A 111 -10.82 3.43 -13.63
C ASN A 111 -11.57 4.61 -14.29
N SER A 112 -12.14 4.35 -15.46
CA SER A 112 -12.95 5.34 -16.19
C SER A 112 -14.24 5.73 -15.46
N LYS A 113 -14.77 4.87 -14.58
CA LYS A 113 -15.99 5.15 -13.80
C LYS A 113 -15.75 6.09 -12.61
N CYS A 114 -14.53 6.15 -12.09
CA CYS A 114 -14.14 7.03 -10.99
C CYS A 114 -13.34 8.27 -11.43
N LYS A 115 -12.81 8.27 -12.67
CA LYS A 115 -12.07 9.41 -13.23
C LYS A 115 -12.96 10.65 -13.34
N LYS A 116 -12.49 11.75 -12.79
CA LYS A 116 -13.17 13.06 -12.84
C LYS A 116 -12.32 14.12 -13.53
N LYS A 117 -11.00 13.98 -13.48
CA LYS A 117 -10.03 14.95 -13.96
C LYS A 117 -8.90 14.22 -14.69
N PRO A 118 -8.13 14.90 -15.56
CA PRO A 118 -6.93 14.30 -16.14
C PRO A 118 -5.88 14.00 -15.04
N PRO A 119 -4.95 13.07 -15.28
CA PRO A 119 -3.82 12.89 -14.39
C PRO A 119 -2.92 14.14 -14.40
N LEU A 120 -2.30 14.44 -13.26
CA LEU A 120 -1.42 15.60 -13.11
C LEU A 120 -0.09 15.42 -13.84
N PHE A 121 0.40 14.18 -14.00
CA PHE A 121 1.65 13.89 -14.71
C PHE A 121 1.39 13.02 -15.94
N PRO A 122 0.83 13.58 -17.04
CA PRO A 122 0.45 12.80 -18.23
C PRO A 122 1.64 12.16 -18.96
N ALA A 123 2.88 12.55 -18.64
CA ALA A 123 4.08 11.88 -19.14
C ALA A 123 4.28 10.48 -18.50
N ILE A 124 3.64 10.19 -17.38
CA ILE A 124 3.72 8.89 -16.71
C ILE A 124 2.56 8.02 -17.21
N ASP A 125 2.89 6.83 -17.69
CA ASP A 125 1.89 5.87 -18.15
C ASP A 125 1.08 5.31 -16.99
N GLN A 126 -0.15 4.87 -17.26
CA GLN A 126 -1.10 4.54 -16.21
C GLN A 126 -0.63 3.37 -15.33
N GLU A 127 -0.02 2.39 -15.97
CA GLU A 127 0.61 1.21 -15.37
C GLU A 127 1.80 1.57 -14.46
N ASN A 128 2.42 2.73 -14.68
CA ASN A 128 3.61 3.16 -13.95
C ASN A 128 3.28 4.02 -12.70
N TYR A 129 2.00 4.15 -12.38
CA TYR A 129 1.52 4.67 -11.11
C TYR A 129 1.45 3.55 -10.08
N ILE A 130 2.42 3.48 -9.17
CA ILE A 130 2.57 2.39 -8.20
C ILE A 130 2.24 2.90 -6.78
N PRO A 131 1.29 2.31 -6.05
CA PRO A 131 1.04 2.67 -4.67
C PRO A 131 2.22 2.28 -3.80
N ASP A 132 2.42 3.05 -2.74
CA ASP A 132 3.42 2.78 -1.72
C ASP A 132 3.20 1.40 -1.06
N GLU A 133 4.22 0.54 -1.19
CA GLU A 133 4.28 -0.82 -0.65
C GLU A 133 4.09 -0.85 0.87
N LEU A 134 4.73 0.07 1.60
CA LEU A 134 4.62 0.13 3.05
C LEU A 134 3.19 0.49 3.46
N HIS A 135 2.54 1.41 2.75
CA HIS A 135 1.15 1.73 2.99
C HIS A 135 0.22 0.53 2.74
N LEU A 136 0.51 -0.30 1.73
CA LEU A 136 -0.23 -1.55 1.50
C LEU A 136 -0.09 -2.52 2.68
N LEU A 137 1.14 -2.74 3.17
CA LEU A 137 1.40 -3.56 4.35
C LEU A 137 0.59 -3.07 5.56
N LEU A 138 0.68 -1.77 5.86
CA LEU A 138 0.03 -1.18 7.03
C LEU A 138 -1.50 -1.38 6.95
N ARG A 139 -2.11 -1.10 5.80
CA ARG A 139 -3.56 -1.18 5.63
C ARG A 139 -4.09 -2.60 5.70
N ILE A 140 -3.48 -3.55 5.00
CA ILE A 140 -3.96 -4.95 5.03
C ILE A 140 -3.75 -5.54 6.43
N SER A 141 -2.59 -5.29 7.04
CA SER A 141 -2.33 -5.78 8.40
C SER A 141 -3.25 -5.17 9.46
N ASP A 142 -3.69 -3.91 9.30
CA ASP A 142 -4.74 -3.31 10.15
C ASP A 142 -6.05 -4.08 10.04
N VAL A 143 -6.51 -4.41 8.82
CA VAL A 143 -7.74 -5.18 8.60
C VAL A 143 -7.64 -6.58 9.21
N LEU A 144 -6.48 -7.23 9.08
CA LEU A 144 -6.20 -8.53 9.68
C LEU A 144 -6.23 -8.50 11.23
N MET A 145 -5.68 -7.44 11.83
CA MET A 145 -5.76 -7.20 13.28
C MET A 145 -7.21 -6.92 13.72
N GLU A 146 -7.95 -6.10 12.98
CA GLU A 146 -9.37 -5.83 13.26
C GLU A 146 -10.19 -7.11 13.25
N CYS A 147 -9.95 -8.01 12.28
CA CYS A 147 -10.63 -9.30 12.19
C CYS A 147 -10.42 -10.16 13.46
N LEU A 148 -9.19 -10.22 13.98
CA LEU A 148 -8.87 -10.92 15.22
C LEU A 148 -9.47 -10.23 16.45
N PHE A 149 -9.22 -8.94 16.61
CA PHE A 149 -9.58 -8.22 17.83
C PHE A 149 -11.07 -8.00 17.98
N ASN A 150 -11.80 -7.81 16.88
CA ASN A 150 -13.26 -7.69 16.94
C ASN A 150 -13.93 -8.96 17.49
N ASP A 151 -13.36 -10.14 17.24
CA ASP A 151 -13.88 -11.40 17.78
C ASP A 151 -13.53 -11.56 19.27
N LEU A 152 -12.35 -11.06 19.68
CA LEU A 152 -11.89 -11.13 21.07
C LEU A 152 -12.58 -10.09 21.97
N ILE A 153 -12.76 -8.85 21.51
CA ILE A 153 -13.37 -7.75 22.26
C ILE A 153 -14.84 -8.03 22.62
N LYS A 154 -15.55 -8.84 21.80
CA LYS A 154 -16.95 -9.24 22.06
C LYS A 154 -17.10 -10.20 23.24
N LYS A 155 -16.02 -10.84 23.68
CA LYS A 155 -16.06 -11.82 24.79
C LYS A 155 -16.18 -11.11 26.13
N LYS A 156 -16.98 -11.64 27.05
CA LYS A 156 -17.25 -11.03 28.37
C LYS A 156 -16.00 -10.92 29.23
N GLU A 157 -15.11 -11.89 29.07
CA GLU A 157 -13.83 -12.01 29.75
C GLU A 157 -12.70 -11.19 29.12
N PHE A 158 -12.99 -10.38 28.08
CA PHE A 158 -11.97 -9.64 27.34
C PHE A 158 -11.09 -8.78 28.23
N GLU A 159 -11.69 -7.84 28.97
CA GLU A 159 -10.96 -6.83 29.74
C GLU A 159 -10.08 -7.43 30.84
N LYS A 160 -10.56 -8.51 31.49
CA LYS A 160 -9.89 -9.09 32.67
C LYS A 160 -8.96 -10.26 32.35
N GLN A 161 -9.23 -11.03 31.30
CA GLN A 161 -8.53 -12.28 31.03
C GLN A 161 -7.83 -12.27 29.68
N ILE A 162 -8.50 -11.86 28.60
CA ILE A 162 -7.94 -11.96 27.25
C ILE A 162 -6.94 -10.85 26.96
N LYS A 163 -7.31 -9.60 27.29
CA LYS A 163 -6.49 -8.41 27.06
C LYS A 163 -5.05 -8.59 27.59
N PRO A 164 -4.83 -8.94 28.88
CA PRO A 164 -3.46 -9.09 29.40
C PRO A 164 -2.65 -10.19 28.69
N VAL A 165 -3.31 -11.26 28.24
CA VAL A 165 -2.62 -12.38 27.56
C VAL A 165 -2.21 -12.00 26.14
N ILE A 166 -3.04 -11.23 25.42
CA ILE A 166 -2.66 -10.70 24.10
C ILE A 166 -1.49 -9.72 24.23
N GLU A 167 -1.58 -8.77 25.16
CA GLU A 167 -0.51 -7.78 25.40
C GLU A 167 0.80 -8.47 25.78
N ALA A 168 0.73 -9.54 26.59
CA ALA A 168 1.89 -10.38 26.90
C ALA A 168 2.47 -11.07 25.64
N ALA A 169 1.63 -11.60 24.74
CA ALA A 169 2.10 -12.22 23.50
C ALA A 169 2.78 -11.20 22.57
N PHE A 170 2.28 -9.96 22.46
CA PHE A 170 3.00 -8.91 21.73
C PHE A 170 4.33 -8.55 22.40
N LYS A 171 4.37 -8.50 23.74
CA LYS A 171 5.60 -8.26 24.49
C LYS A 171 6.63 -9.37 24.32
N GLU A 172 6.22 -10.64 24.24
CA GLU A 172 7.09 -11.77 23.89
C GLU A 172 7.72 -11.58 22.50
N LEU A 173 6.97 -10.98 21.57
CA LEU A 173 7.48 -10.52 20.28
C LEU A 173 8.23 -9.19 20.35
N SER A 174 8.57 -8.67 21.52
CA SER A 174 9.24 -7.36 21.68
C SER A 174 8.52 -6.19 20.98
N ILE A 175 7.20 -6.26 20.85
CA ILE A 175 6.36 -5.21 20.29
C ILE A 175 5.64 -4.53 21.45
N GLN A 176 5.73 -3.19 21.53
CA GLN A 176 4.96 -2.42 22.49
C GLN A 176 3.52 -2.29 22.00
N PHE A 177 2.58 -2.93 22.71
CA PHE A 177 1.19 -2.99 22.30
C PHE A 177 0.27 -3.02 23.52
N GLU A 178 -0.74 -2.16 23.52
CA GLU A 178 -1.75 -2.07 24.57
C GLU A 178 -3.14 -1.80 24.01
N PHE A 179 -4.16 -2.34 24.66
CA PHE A 179 -5.56 -1.96 24.44
C PHE A 179 -5.96 -0.84 25.40
N PHE A 180 -6.60 0.20 24.85
CA PHE A 180 -7.10 1.33 25.60
C PHE A 180 -8.53 1.69 25.18
N LYS A 181 -9.24 2.41 26.05
CA LYS A 181 -10.59 2.91 25.76
C LYS A 181 -10.50 4.31 25.16
N SER A 182 -11.08 4.51 23.98
CA SER A 182 -11.20 5.83 23.35
C SER A 182 -12.43 6.60 23.84
N VAL A 183 -12.60 7.82 23.35
CA VAL A 183 -13.83 8.62 23.53
C VAL A 183 -15.04 7.76 23.16
N GLY A 184 -16.01 7.67 24.08
CA GLY A 184 -17.19 6.81 23.92
C GLY A 184 -17.05 5.38 24.45
N ASN A 185 -16.02 5.07 25.26
CA ASN A 185 -15.81 3.77 25.91
C ASN A 185 -15.65 2.59 24.91
N LYS A 186 -15.20 2.89 23.69
CA LYS A 186 -14.87 1.90 22.66
C LYS A 186 -13.43 1.43 22.86
N TRP A 187 -13.19 0.14 22.69
CA TRP A 187 -11.84 -0.41 22.71
C TRP A 187 -11.10 -0.05 21.43
N ASN A 188 -9.86 0.41 21.59
CA ASN A 188 -8.86 0.63 20.56
C ASN A 188 -7.53 0.03 21.03
N TRP A 189 -6.54 0.05 20.15
CA TRP A 189 -5.22 -0.50 20.41
C TRP A 189 -4.11 0.36 19.82
N THR A 190 -2.88 0.12 20.28
CA THR A 190 -1.66 0.77 19.77
C THR A 190 -1.52 0.54 18.26
N SER A 191 -1.33 1.62 17.50
CA SER A 191 -0.97 1.54 16.08
C SER A 191 0.47 1.03 15.94
N LEU A 192 0.70 0.10 15.01
CA LEU A 192 1.99 -0.54 14.81
C LEU A 192 2.67 -0.02 13.54
N MET A 193 3.98 0.18 13.62
CA MET A 193 4.82 0.60 12.50
C MET A 193 5.22 -0.60 11.64
N GLY A 194 5.72 -0.33 10.43
CA GLY A 194 6.10 -1.36 9.45
C GLY A 194 6.94 -2.53 10.00
N PRO A 195 8.03 -2.29 10.75
CA PRO A 195 8.81 -3.38 11.34
C PRO A 195 8.01 -4.27 12.30
N ASP A 196 7.19 -3.68 13.16
CA ASP A 196 6.37 -4.41 14.12
C ASP A 196 5.25 -5.18 13.43
N LYS A 197 4.62 -4.61 12.39
CA LYS A 197 3.65 -5.31 11.55
C LYS A 197 4.24 -6.56 10.91
N LYS A 198 5.47 -6.48 10.38
CA LYS A 198 6.18 -7.64 9.79
C LYS A 198 6.45 -8.72 10.85
N LYS A 199 6.91 -8.31 12.04
CA LYS A 199 7.20 -9.24 13.13
C LYS A 199 5.93 -9.91 13.66
N MET A 200 4.84 -9.15 13.75
CA MET A 200 3.51 -9.64 14.12
C MET A 200 2.98 -10.65 13.11
N LEU A 201 2.88 -10.28 11.83
CA LEU A 201 2.34 -11.15 10.78
C LEU A 201 3.08 -12.50 10.70
N LYS A 202 4.39 -12.49 10.95
CA LYS A 202 5.21 -13.70 10.90
C LYS A 202 5.06 -14.61 12.12
N ASN A 203 4.88 -14.05 13.31
CA ASN A 203 5.12 -14.79 14.56
C ASN A 203 3.98 -14.76 15.58
N PHE A 204 2.92 -13.96 15.36
CA PHE A 204 1.84 -13.87 16.33
C PHE A 204 0.98 -15.14 16.33
N PRO A 205 0.79 -15.81 17.49
CA PRO A 205 0.11 -17.10 17.55
C PRO A 205 -1.41 -16.93 17.60
N VAL A 206 -2.06 -16.75 16.45
CA VAL A 206 -3.51 -16.50 16.36
C VAL A 206 -4.32 -17.63 17.02
N LEU A 207 -3.96 -18.89 16.76
CA LEU A 207 -4.65 -20.06 17.30
C LEU A 207 -4.63 -20.18 18.83
N ARG A 208 -3.77 -19.43 19.53
CA ARG A 208 -3.78 -19.35 21.00
C ARG A 208 -5.02 -18.63 21.53
N PHE A 209 -5.67 -17.79 20.72
CA PHE A 209 -6.72 -16.86 21.16
C PHE A 209 -8.09 -17.16 20.57
N ILE A 210 -8.14 -17.68 19.35
CA ILE A 210 -9.36 -18.09 18.67
C ILE A 210 -9.19 -19.55 18.23
N PHE A 211 -10.08 -20.42 18.70
CA PHE A 211 -10.06 -21.85 18.40
C PHE A 211 -11.03 -22.22 17.27
N GLY A 212 -10.74 -23.35 16.62
CA GLY A 212 -11.56 -23.91 15.54
C GLY A 212 -11.34 -23.20 14.20
N ALA A 213 -12.20 -23.50 13.23
CA ALA A 213 -12.08 -23.06 11.84
C ALA A 213 -11.84 -21.55 11.70
N ARG A 214 -12.52 -20.72 12.50
CA ARG A 214 -12.34 -19.26 12.47
C ARG A 214 -10.91 -18.83 12.81
N GLY A 215 -10.29 -19.48 13.79
CA GLY A 215 -8.90 -19.20 14.17
C GLY A 215 -7.93 -19.65 13.10
N GLU A 216 -8.16 -20.84 12.53
CA GLU A 216 -7.37 -21.41 11.44
C GLU A 216 -7.42 -20.53 10.18
N ASP A 217 -8.60 -20.03 9.82
CA ASP A 217 -8.77 -19.11 8.69
C ASP A 217 -8.03 -17.78 8.90
N ILE A 218 -8.12 -17.19 10.10
CA ILE A 218 -7.41 -15.94 10.40
C ILE A 218 -5.89 -16.17 10.38
N GLU A 219 -5.40 -17.26 10.98
CA GLU A 219 -3.98 -17.57 10.96
C GLU A 219 -3.46 -17.78 9.53
N ARG A 220 -4.21 -18.54 8.72
CA ARG A 220 -3.90 -18.74 7.29
C ARG A 220 -3.83 -17.40 6.56
N LEU A 221 -4.80 -16.51 6.74
CA LEU A 221 -4.79 -15.18 6.11
C LEU A 221 -3.55 -14.36 6.49
N TRP A 222 -3.11 -14.40 7.76
CA TRP A 222 -1.91 -13.68 8.21
C TRP A 222 -0.64 -14.26 7.58
N CYS A 223 -0.51 -15.58 7.58
CA CYS A 223 0.63 -16.29 7.02
C CYS A 223 0.73 -16.11 5.50
N GLU A 224 -0.37 -16.31 4.77
CA GLU A 224 -0.40 -16.17 3.32
C GLU A 224 -0.17 -14.73 2.89
N PHE A 225 -0.77 -13.75 3.58
CA PHE A 225 -0.47 -12.34 3.30
C PHE A 225 1.02 -12.03 3.52
N TYR A 226 1.62 -12.52 4.61
CA TYR A 226 3.06 -12.33 4.86
C TYR A 226 3.93 -12.98 3.77
N ARG A 227 3.54 -14.17 3.29
CA ARG A 227 4.21 -14.87 2.21
C ARG A 227 4.15 -14.05 0.91
N LEU A 228 2.95 -13.65 0.48
CA LEU A 228 2.74 -12.81 -0.72
C LEU A 228 3.53 -11.51 -0.63
N TYR A 229 3.42 -10.81 0.50
CA TYR A 229 4.17 -9.58 0.74
C TYR A 229 5.69 -9.77 0.66
N SER A 230 6.19 -10.94 1.08
CA SER A 230 7.62 -11.27 0.98
C SER A 230 8.08 -11.51 -0.46
N ILE A 231 7.19 -12.02 -1.34
CA ILE A 231 7.44 -12.22 -2.77
C ILE A 231 7.58 -10.87 -3.48
N ILE A 232 6.67 -9.92 -3.25
CA ILE A 232 6.70 -8.59 -3.90
C ILE A 232 8.00 -7.82 -3.60
N ARG A 233 8.65 -8.11 -2.48
CA ARG A 233 9.90 -7.45 -2.06
C ARG A 233 11.16 -8.13 -2.58
N GLN A 234 11.03 -9.19 -3.35
CA GLN A 234 12.17 -9.83 -3.98
C GLN A 234 12.75 -8.89 -5.05
N PRO A 235 14.09 -8.83 -5.19
CA PRO A 235 14.74 -7.91 -6.13
C PRO A 235 14.47 -8.26 -7.59
N GLN A 236 14.17 -9.54 -7.86
CA GLN A 236 13.86 -10.07 -9.17
C GLN A 236 12.82 -11.16 -8.99
N LEU A 237 11.88 -11.22 -9.92
CA LEU A 237 10.85 -12.25 -10.03
C LEU A 237 10.89 -12.75 -11.48
N SER A 238 10.79 -14.06 -11.65
CA SER A 238 10.54 -14.67 -12.94
C SER A 238 9.07 -14.53 -13.33
N ASP A 239 8.76 -14.62 -14.63
CA ASP A 239 7.37 -14.60 -15.12
C ASP A 239 6.52 -15.70 -14.45
N GLN A 240 7.11 -16.88 -14.23
CA GLN A 240 6.45 -17.98 -13.52
C GLN A 240 6.09 -17.61 -12.07
N GLU A 241 6.97 -16.89 -11.35
CA GLU A 241 6.69 -16.43 -10.00
C GLU A 241 5.62 -15.35 -9.98
N ILE A 242 5.57 -14.49 -10.99
CA ILE A 242 4.52 -13.47 -11.15
C ILE A 242 3.17 -14.13 -11.42
N ASP A 243 3.12 -15.11 -12.32
CA ASP A 243 1.90 -15.87 -12.62
C ASP A 243 1.41 -16.64 -11.39
N GLN A 244 2.33 -17.30 -10.67
CA GLN A 244 1.99 -18.00 -9.43
C GLN A 244 1.52 -17.03 -8.35
N TYR A 245 2.15 -15.86 -8.23
CA TYR A 245 1.71 -14.82 -7.29
C TYR A 245 0.25 -14.43 -7.53
N LYS A 246 -0.16 -14.29 -8.80
CA LYS A 246 -1.55 -13.99 -9.14
C LYS A 246 -2.49 -15.09 -8.64
N VAL A 247 -2.20 -16.36 -8.94
CA VAL A 247 -2.99 -17.51 -8.49
C VAL A 247 -3.06 -17.57 -6.96
N ASP A 248 -1.93 -17.34 -6.30
CA ASP A 248 -1.84 -17.38 -4.84
C ASP A 248 -2.58 -16.22 -4.17
N ALA A 249 -2.64 -15.05 -4.80
CA ALA A 249 -3.38 -13.90 -4.29
C ALA A 249 -4.90 -14.06 -4.46
N GLU A 250 -5.35 -14.98 -5.33
CA GLU A 250 -6.76 -15.28 -5.54
C GLU A 250 -7.33 -16.29 -4.52
N ASN A 251 -6.47 -17.08 -3.87
CA ASN A 251 -6.83 -18.19 -2.96
C ASN A 251 -6.58 -17.89 -1.47
#